data_AF-A0A7S3L0R8-F1
#
_entry.id   AF-A0A7S3L0R8-F1
#
_cell.length_a   1.000
_cell.length_b   1.000
_cell.length_c   1.000
_cell.angle_alpha   90.00
_cell.angle_beta   90.00
_cell.angle_gamma   90.00
#
_symmetry.space_group_name_H-M   'P 1'
#
loop_
_entity.id
_entity.type
_entity.pdbx_description
1 polymer ?
#
loop_
_entity_poly.entity_id
_entity_poly.type
_entity_poly.pdbx_seq_one_letter_code
_entity_poly.pdbx_strand_id
1 'polypeptide(L)'
;MAKNWVVFFALALGSVGVLLHAPVSDVYIPTKTLTMKTPHSTTTSSLGDQEHFKCAASLSNEISELPPVFIFMPAKAGGTAIKWFARKCHDNSDGRTDPQTIENFVNRQGKYINYLLDNLQVPKITASHLYSPIPLLNAVRHASQGSIFIYVYRKETDRLMSSIRQVANTLGTNDAETFRNNFKSPIESRKDDFGLDISITADNTRMIALNEDAFVTKVIEPRRAEIGFSVPSQLTCDVWNELQETGPDRFFFVHYSALDQVQDALASRYCPKVTSVRHNVAAKKSDRVMLRMLNQSLIELDDWIEAKKDHIEFALQMSGERVSGTGSGSCKHQTRVMQHELSRCDSGILQWLPR
;
A
#
# COMPACT_ATOMS: atom_id res chain seq x y z
N MET A 1 -14.30 24.33 3.48
CA MET A 1 -15.47 23.50 3.11
C MET A 1 -15.47 22.28 4.00
N ALA A 2 -16.27 22.32 5.06
CA ALA A 2 -16.47 21.24 6.01
C ALA A 2 -17.74 20.49 5.63
N LYS A 3 -17.71 19.15 5.62
CA LYS A 3 -18.89 18.27 5.70
C LYS A 3 -18.48 16.83 6.02
N ASN A 4 -18.94 16.38 7.19
CA ASN A 4 -19.42 15.05 7.57
C ASN A 4 -18.56 13.80 7.29
N TRP A 5 -17.76 13.39 8.29
CA TRP A 5 -17.39 12.00 8.55
C TRP A 5 -17.27 11.75 10.06
N VAL A 6 -18.42 11.74 10.76
CA VAL A 6 -18.54 11.29 12.16
C VAL A 6 -19.59 10.19 12.18
N VAL A 7 -19.21 9.01 11.69
CA VAL A 7 -19.80 7.71 12.06
C VAL A 7 -18.68 6.71 11.80
N PHE A 8 -17.99 6.23 12.82
CA PHE A 8 -17.37 4.90 12.96
C PHE A 8 -16.47 4.93 14.20
N PHE A 9 -16.64 3.95 15.10
CA PHE A 9 -16.14 3.82 16.48
C PHE A 9 -17.01 4.41 17.60
N ALA A 10 -18.25 3.91 17.68
CA ALA A 10 -18.93 3.72 18.95
C ALA A 10 -19.16 2.21 19.15
N LEU A 11 -18.11 1.47 19.54
CA LEU A 11 -18.20 0.08 20.04
C LEU A 11 -16.99 -0.20 20.93
N ALA A 12 -16.85 0.59 21.99
CA ALA A 12 -15.96 0.28 23.11
C ALA A 12 -16.43 0.96 24.41
N LEU A 13 -17.75 1.06 24.64
CA LEU A 13 -18.30 1.49 25.93
C LEU A 13 -19.70 0.90 26.10
N GLY A 14 -19.84 -0.09 27.00
CA GLY A 14 -21.14 -0.47 27.56
C GLY A 14 -21.40 -1.98 27.65
N SER A 15 -20.90 -2.63 28.71
CA SER A 15 -21.72 -3.48 29.60
C SER A 15 -20.87 -4.03 30.75
N VAL A 16 -20.92 -3.34 31.89
CA VAL A 16 -20.82 -3.98 33.20
C VAL A 16 -22.12 -4.75 33.39
N GLY A 17 -22.04 -6.08 33.40
CA GLY A 17 -23.15 -6.97 33.68
C GLY A 17 -22.61 -8.18 34.43
N VAL A 18 -22.71 -8.13 35.75
CA VAL A 18 -22.54 -9.29 36.64
C VAL A 18 -23.51 -10.37 36.18
N LEU A 19 -23.01 -11.54 35.79
CA LEU A 19 -23.83 -12.74 35.67
C LEU A 19 -23.05 -13.95 36.16
N LEU A 20 -23.69 -14.60 37.13
CA LEU A 20 -23.27 -15.73 37.93
C LEU A 20 -22.88 -16.94 37.07
N HIS A 21 -21.91 -17.70 37.58
CA HIS A 21 -21.56 -19.02 37.08
C HIS A 21 -22.77 -19.97 37.17
N ALA A 22 -23.13 -20.60 36.05
CA ALA A 22 -23.87 -21.85 36.01
C ALA A 22 -23.20 -22.78 34.98
N PRO A 23 -23.02 -24.08 35.28
CA PRO A 23 -22.36 -25.01 34.37
C PRO A 23 -23.31 -25.37 33.22
N VAL A 24 -22.80 -25.26 31.99
CA VAL A 24 -23.52 -25.69 30.79
C VAL A 24 -23.32 -27.20 30.62
N SER A 25 -24.42 -27.94 30.74
CA SER A 25 -24.52 -29.34 30.35
C SER A 25 -24.39 -29.50 28.83
N ASP A 26 -23.69 -30.54 28.40
CA ASP A 26 -23.49 -30.92 27.01
C ASP A 26 -24.83 -31.13 26.28
N VAL A 27 -25.09 -30.31 25.26
CA VAL A 27 -26.17 -30.52 24.30
C VAL A 27 -25.57 -31.09 23.02
N TYR A 28 -25.73 -32.39 22.86
CA TYR A 28 -25.42 -33.14 21.64
C TYR A 28 -26.41 -32.77 20.53
N ILE A 29 -25.92 -32.15 19.45
CA ILE A 29 -26.69 -31.89 18.23
C ILE A 29 -26.23 -32.89 17.15
N PRO A 30 -27.11 -33.75 16.61
CA PRO A 30 -26.71 -34.70 15.57
C PRO A 30 -26.53 -33.98 14.23
N THR A 31 -25.32 -34.07 13.66
CA THR A 31 -25.04 -33.65 12.30
C THR A 31 -25.68 -34.63 11.31
N LYS A 32 -26.74 -34.17 10.61
CA LYS A 32 -27.25 -34.84 9.42
C LYS A 32 -26.29 -34.61 8.25
N THR A 33 -25.66 -35.69 7.79
CA THR A 33 -24.85 -35.73 6.57
C THR A 33 -25.72 -35.44 5.35
N LEU A 34 -25.58 -34.23 4.78
CA LEU A 34 -26.14 -33.89 3.47
C LEU A 34 -25.15 -34.35 2.39
N THR A 35 -25.45 -35.47 1.74
CA THR A 35 -24.82 -35.88 0.48
C THR A 35 -25.22 -34.90 -0.63
N MET A 36 -24.32 -33.99 -0.99
CA MET A 36 -24.44 -33.18 -2.20
C MET A 36 -24.31 -34.08 -3.43
N LYS A 37 -25.36 -34.11 -4.26
CA LYS A 37 -25.30 -34.64 -5.62
C LYS A 37 -24.43 -33.70 -6.46
N THR A 38 -23.42 -34.25 -7.12
CA THR A 38 -22.64 -33.62 -8.18
C THR A 38 -23.55 -33.15 -9.32
N PRO A 39 -23.58 -31.85 -9.66
CA PRO A 39 -24.21 -31.42 -10.90
C PRO A 39 -23.29 -31.75 -12.07
N HIS A 40 -23.88 -32.29 -13.12
CA HIS A 40 -23.26 -32.50 -14.41
C HIS A 40 -22.69 -31.19 -14.98
N SER A 41 -21.53 -31.33 -15.63
CA SER A 41 -20.83 -30.33 -16.42
C SER A 41 -21.75 -29.76 -17.50
N THR A 42 -22.31 -28.58 -17.23
CA THR A 42 -22.90 -27.73 -18.27
C THR A 42 -21.84 -26.73 -18.68
N THR A 43 -21.33 -26.90 -19.89
CA THR A 43 -20.41 -25.97 -20.55
C THR A 43 -21.16 -24.67 -20.82
N THR A 44 -21.17 -23.75 -19.86
CA THR A 44 -21.56 -22.36 -20.09
C THR A 44 -20.43 -21.69 -20.84
N SER A 45 -20.58 -21.50 -22.16
CA SER A 45 -19.80 -20.51 -22.89
C SER A 45 -20.18 -19.12 -22.33
N SER A 46 -19.35 -18.57 -21.45
CA SER A 46 -19.52 -17.20 -20.97
C SER A 46 -19.24 -16.24 -22.13
N LEU A 47 -20.26 -15.47 -22.51
CA LEU A 47 -20.08 -14.24 -23.26
C LEU A 47 -19.23 -13.28 -22.40
N GLY A 48 -18.04 -12.92 -22.87
CA GLY A 48 -17.54 -11.55 -22.69
C GLY A 48 -16.28 -11.30 -21.86
N ASP A 49 -15.55 -12.32 -21.39
CA ASP A 49 -14.26 -12.11 -20.73
C ASP A 49 -13.14 -11.98 -21.78
N GLN A 50 -13.09 -10.84 -22.48
CA GLN A 50 -11.86 -10.47 -23.20
C GLN A 50 -10.78 -10.17 -22.15
N GLU A 51 -9.72 -10.98 -22.15
CA GLU A 51 -8.56 -10.81 -21.28
C GLU A 51 -7.90 -9.43 -21.56
N HIS A 52 -8.27 -8.40 -20.80
CA HIS A 52 -7.67 -7.07 -20.85
C HIS A 52 -6.23 -7.03 -20.29
N PHE A 53 -5.71 -8.19 -19.91
CA PHE A 53 -4.46 -8.34 -19.22
C PHE A 53 -3.67 -9.49 -19.81
N LYS A 54 -2.37 -9.30 -19.95
CA LYS A 54 -1.43 -10.35 -20.37
C LYS A 54 -0.26 -10.39 -19.41
N CYS A 55 0.08 -11.57 -18.90
CA CYS A 55 1.32 -11.75 -18.15
C CYS A 55 2.52 -11.47 -19.06
N ALA A 56 3.35 -10.52 -18.68
CA ALA A 56 4.59 -10.24 -19.38
C ALA A 56 5.69 -11.12 -18.79
N ALA A 57 6.42 -11.85 -19.64
CA ALA A 57 7.53 -12.70 -19.17
C ALA A 57 8.67 -11.87 -18.56
N SER A 58 8.90 -10.67 -19.10
CA SER A 58 9.90 -9.72 -18.60
C SER A 58 9.59 -8.32 -19.14
N LEU A 59 9.85 -7.30 -18.32
CA LEU A 59 9.76 -5.91 -18.75
C LEU A 59 10.80 -5.59 -19.85
N SER A 60 11.97 -6.23 -19.85
CA SER A 60 13.05 -5.97 -20.82
C SER A 60 12.66 -6.27 -22.26
N ASN A 61 11.69 -7.16 -22.48
CA ASN A 61 11.19 -7.53 -23.80
C ASN A 61 10.20 -6.50 -24.34
N GLU A 62 9.48 -5.83 -23.44
CA GLU A 62 8.43 -4.87 -23.77
C GLU A 62 8.99 -3.44 -23.95
N ILE A 63 10.15 -3.15 -23.34
CA ILE A 63 10.88 -1.89 -23.52
C ILE A 63 11.86 -2.05 -24.71
N SER A 64 11.34 -1.96 -25.93
CA SER A 64 12.15 -2.04 -27.16
C SER A 64 12.90 -0.74 -27.47
N GLU A 65 12.26 0.41 -27.22
CA GLU A 65 12.82 1.75 -27.38
C GLU A 65 13.35 2.32 -26.04
N LEU A 66 13.86 3.57 -26.02
CA LEU A 66 14.24 4.30 -24.80
C LEU A 66 13.21 5.39 -24.42
N PRO A 67 11.92 5.06 -24.21
CA PRO A 67 10.93 6.06 -23.85
C PRO A 67 11.11 6.58 -22.41
N PRO A 68 10.49 7.71 -22.07
CA PRO A 68 10.29 8.09 -20.68
C PRO A 68 9.49 7.03 -19.93
N VAL A 69 9.97 6.62 -18.76
CA VAL A 69 9.32 5.65 -17.87
C VAL A 69 8.82 6.36 -16.61
N PHE A 70 7.52 6.26 -16.36
CA PHE A 70 6.87 6.79 -15.17
C PHE A 70 6.47 5.66 -14.24
N ILE A 71 7.06 5.63 -13.05
CA ILE A 71 6.77 4.61 -12.04
C ILE A 71 5.93 5.21 -10.92
N PHE A 72 4.74 4.68 -10.75
CA PHE A 72 3.77 5.07 -9.74
C PHE A 72 3.58 3.97 -8.72
N MET A 73 3.33 4.35 -7.48
CA MET A 73 3.06 3.37 -6.42
C MET A 73 2.28 4.00 -5.26
N PRO A 74 1.48 3.20 -4.54
CA PRO A 74 0.95 3.63 -3.26
C PRO A 74 2.05 3.68 -2.20
N ALA A 75 1.72 4.28 -1.06
CA ALA A 75 2.62 4.26 0.09
C ALA A 75 2.93 2.81 0.50
N LYS A 76 4.18 2.53 0.86
CA LYS A 76 4.66 1.20 1.28
C LYS A 76 4.64 0.09 0.21
N ALA A 77 4.52 0.41 -1.08
CA ALA A 77 4.74 -0.55 -2.17
C ALA A 77 6.17 -0.49 -2.73
N GLY A 78 7.19 -0.47 -1.86
CA GLY A 78 8.60 -0.43 -2.28
C GLY A 78 9.11 0.93 -2.78
N GLY A 79 8.36 2.01 -2.53
CA GLY A 79 8.65 3.31 -3.14
C GLY A 79 9.99 3.95 -2.77
N THR A 80 10.56 3.65 -1.61
CA THR A 80 11.92 4.13 -1.25
C THR A 80 12.99 3.54 -2.17
N ALA A 81 12.94 2.23 -2.43
CA ALA A 81 13.95 1.54 -3.22
C ALA A 81 13.93 2.04 -4.68
N ILE A 82 12.75 2.06 -5.30
CA ILE A 82 12.62 2.45 -6.70
C ILE A 82 12.90 3.94 -6.96
N LYS A 83 12.60 4.82 -5.98
CA LYS A 83 12.97 6.23 -6.06
C LYS A 83 14.48 6.43 -5.97
N TRP A 84 15.14 5.72 -5.05
CA TRP A 84 16.60 5.75 -4.97
C TRP A 84 17.27 5.19 -6.22
N PHE A 85 16.70 4.13 -6.80
CA PHE A 85 17.10 3.62 -8.11
C PHE A 85 16.97 4.69 -9.21
N ALA A 86 15.80 5.34 -9.33
CA ALA A 86 15.59 6.39 -10.34
C ALA A 86 16.60 7.55 -10.18
N ARG A 87 16.91 7.97 -8.94
CA ARG A 87 17.96 8.96 -8.68
C ARG A 87 19.33 8.51 -9.17
N LYS A 88 19.73 7.28 -8.83
CA LYS A 88 21.01 6.73 -9.27
C LYS A 88 21.11 6.64 -10.78
N CYS A 89 20.01 6.27 -11.44
CA CYS A 89 19.93 6.15 -12.89
C CYS A 89 20.13 7.49 -13.60
N HIS A 90 19.85 8.60 -12.91
CA HIS A 90 19.98 9.95 -13.45
C HIS A 90 21.34 10.62 -13.23
N ASP A 91 22.26 9.96 -12.52
CA ASP A 91 23.67 10.35 -12.28
C ASP A 91 23.91 11.88 -12.31
N ASN A 92 23.91 12.54 -11.13
CA ASN A 92 24.10 13.99 -10.93
C ASN A 92 25.42 14.57 -11.49
N SER A 93 26.14 13.82 -12.33
CA SER A 93 27.32 14.22 -13.09
C SER A 93 27.15 15.55 -13.85
N ASP A 94 25.93 15.93 -14.24
CA ASP A 94 25.66 17.22 -14.89
C ASP A 94 25.43 18.39 -13.91
N GLY A 95 25.23 18.10 -12.61
CA GLY A 95 24.92 19.06 -11.55
C GLY A 95 23.62 19.84 -11.74
N ARG A 96 22.78 19.50 -12.75
CA ARG A 96 21.64 20.31 -13.19
C ARG A 96 20.29 19.69 -12.84
N THR A 97 20.24 18.37 -12.66
CA THR A 97 18.97 17.70 -12.33
C THR A 97 18.69 17.77 -10.82
N ASP A 98 17.69 18.56 -10.43
CA ASP A 98 17.19 18.59 -9.04
C ASP A 98 16.71 17.18 -8.65
N PRO A 99 17.26 16.52 -7.61
CA PRO A 99 16.83 15.18 -7.19
C PRO A 99 15.32 15.08 -6.95
N GLN A 100 14.68 16.20 -6.63
CA GLN A 100 13.26 16.29 -6.39
C GLN A 100 12.41 16.35 -7.68
N THR A 101 13.01 16.47 -8.88
CA THR A 101 12.33 16.28 -10.17
C THR A 101 12.31 14.82 -10.63
N ILE A 102 13.07 13.95 -9.96
CA ILE A 102 13.10 12.50 -10.21
C ILE A 102 12.20 11.76 -9.22
N GLU A 103 12.22 12.19 -7.95
CA GLU A 103 11.45 11.58 -6.87
C GLU A 103 10.20 12.37 -6.49
N ASN A 104 9.05 11.69 -6.37
CA ASN A 104 7.78 12.31 -5.98
C ASN A 104 7.38 13.51 -6.87
N PHE A 105 7.93 13.57 -8.08
CA PHE A 105 7.81 14.64 -9.05
C PHE A 105 6.35 15.05 -9.28
N VAL A 106 5.45 14.07 -9.39
CA VAL A 106 4.03 14.30 -9.70
C VAL A 106 3.23 14.92 -8.55
N ASN A 107 3.79 14.99 -7.34
CA ASN A 107 3.14 15.62 -6.19
C ASN A 107 3.44 17.12 -6.07
N ARG A 108 4.28 17.68 -6.97
CA ARG A 108 4.60 19.11 -6.98
C ARG A 108 3.54 19.88 -7.75
N GLN A 109 2.60 20.48 -7.03
CA GLN A 109 1.51 21.28 -7.62
C GLN A 109 2.03 22.29 -8.66
N GLY A 110 1.40 22.29 -9.84
CA GLY A 110 1.68 23.22 -10.95
C GLY A 110 2.94 22.95 -11.76
N LYS A 111 4.01 22.41 -11.17
CA LYS A 111 5.29 22.22 -11.88
C LYS A 111 5.27 21.00 -12.80
N TYR A 112 4.72 19.88 -12.36
CA TYR A 112 4.86 18.62 -13.10
C TYR A 112 4.10 18.60 -14.43
N ILE A 113 2.94 19.27 -14.53
CA ILE A 113 2.18 19.35 -15.78
C ILE A 113 3.01 20.05 -16.85
N ASN A 114 3.69 21.14 -16.50
CA ASN A 114 4.57 21.84 -17.43
C ASN A 114 5.69 20.93 -17.95
N TYR A 115 6.25 20.05 -17.13
CA TYR A 115 7.22 19.06 -17.60
C TYR A 115 6.62 18.01 -18.56
N LEU A 116 5.35 17.62 -18.35
CA LEU A 116 4.65 16.72 -19.27
C LEU A 116 4.33 17.41 -20.60
N LEU A 117 4.03 18.72 -20.58
CA LEU A 117 3.59 19.49 -21.75
C LEU A 117 4.74 20.18 -22.52
N ASP A 118 5.76 20.72 -21.84
CA ASP A 118 6.79 21.62 -22.40
C ASP A 118 8.02 20.88 -22.98
N ASN A 119 8.05 19.55 -22.87
CA ASN A 119 8.70 18.62 -23.80
C ASN A 119 10.21 18.75 -24.12
N LEU A 120 11.06 19.39 -23.32
CA LEU A 120 12.50 19.44 -23.63
C LEU A 120 13.38 18.41 -22.92
N GLN A 121 13.12 18.03 -21.66
CA GLN A 121 13.93 17.02 -20.95
C GLN A 121 13.13 16.32 -19.83
N VAL A 122 12.13 15.50 -20.19
CA VAL A 122 11.51 14.61 -19.20
C VAL A 122 12.59 13.63 -18.71
N PRO A 123 12.77 13.45 -17.39
CA PRO A 123 13.71 12.46 -16.89
C PRO A 123 13.34 11.08 -17.44
N LYS A 124 14.32 10.35 -17.98
CA LYS A 124 14.15 9.02 -18.57
C LYS A 124 13.42 8.05 -17.63
N ILE A 125 13.67 8.15 -16.32
CA ILE A 125 12.97 7.36 -15.31
C ILE A 125 12.55 8.27 -14.17
N THR A 126 11.24 8.34 -13.93
CA THR A 126 10.68 9.04 -12.77
C THR A 126 9.97 8.06 -11.86
N ALA A 127 10.01 8.32 -10.55
CA ALA A 127 9.38 7.46 -9.57
C ALA A 127 8.64 8.27 -8.51
N SER A 128 7.36 8.01 -8.31
CA SER A 128 6.51 8.80 -7.41
C SER A 128 5.53 7.98 -6.59
N HIS A 129 5.44 8.28 -5.29
CA HIS A 129 4.26 7.88 -4.53
C HIS A 129 3.05 8.65 -5.05
N LEU A 130 1.90 7.98 -5.14
CA LEU A 130 0.63 8.64 -5.37
C LEU A 130 -0.06 8.93 -4.04
N TYR A 131 -0.49 10.17 -3.85
CA TYR A 131 -1.30 10.60 -2.70
C TYR A 131 -2.76 10.90 -3.08
N SER A 132 -3.05 10.89 -4.38
CA SER A 132 -4.38 11.04 -4.96
C SER A 132 -4.35 10.43 -6.38
N PRO A 133 -5.50 10.24 -7.06
CA PRO A 133 -5.53 9.70 -8.43
C PRO A 133 -5.10 10.73 -9.48
N ILE A 134 -5.21 12.03 -9.18
CA ILE A 134 -4.99 13.14 -10.14
C ILE A 134 -3.60 13.09 -10.80
N PRO A 135 -2.49 12.85 -10.09
CA PRO A 135 -1.17 12.85 -10.72
C PRO A 135 -0.97 11.69 -11.70
N LEU A 136 -1.58 10.53 -11.43
CA LEU A 136 -1.59 9.41 -12.37
C LEU A 136 -2.42 9.76 -13.61
N LEU A 137 -3.63 10.29 -13.39
CA LEU A 137 -4.53 10.71 -14.46
C LEU A 137 -3.87 11.72 -15.41
N ASN A 138 -3.23 12.74 -14.84
CA ASN A 138 -2.55 13.77 -15.63
C ASN A 138 -1.31 13.22 -16.36
N ALA A 139 -0.58 12.27 -15.77
CA ALA A 139 0.53 11.62 -16.45
C ALA A 139 0.05 10.81 -17.66
N VAL A 140 -1.02 10.03 -17.50
CA VAL A 140 -1.60 9.24 -18.60
C VAL A 140 -2.10 10.16 -19.72
N ARG A 141 -2.80 11.25 -19.38
CA ARG A 141 -3.34 12.24 -20.34
C ARG A 141 -2.30 13.00 -21.13
N HIS A 142 -1.23 13.41 -20.47
CA HIS A 142 -0.36 14.47 -20.99
C HIS A 142 1.04 14.00 -21.32
N ALA A 143 1.48 12.83 -20.86
CA ALA A 143 2.79 12.33 -21.27
C ALA A 143 2.80 11.94 -22.75
N SER A 144 3.99 11.98 -23.36
CA SER A 144 4.18 11.61 -24.77
C SER A 144 3.66 10.20 -25.08
N GLN A 145 3.20 9.97 -26.31
CA GLN A 145 2.69 8.66 -26.77
C GLN A 145 3.71 7.53 -26.66
N GLY A 146 5.02 7.83 -26.66
CA GLY A 146 6.05 6.82 -26.45
C GLY A 146 6.22 6.39 -24.99
N SER A 147 5.68 7.15 -24.02
CA SER A 147 5.97 6.91 -22.59
C SER A 147 5.42 5.58 -22.10
N ILE A 148 6.15 4.95 -21.17
CA ILE A 148 5.75 3.74 -20.46
C ILE A 148 5.34 4.09 -19.03
N PHE A 149 4.26 3.48 -18.57
CA PHE A 149 3.74 3.65 -17.22
C PHE A 149 3.81 2.34 -16.45
N ILE A 150 4.37 2.38 -15.25
CA ILE A 150 4.48 1.22 -14.36
C ILE A 150 3.76 1.58 -13.06
N TYR A 151 2.70 0.85 -12.73
CA TYR A 151 2.02 0.94 -11.45
C TYR A 151 2.44 -0.23 -10.55
N VAL A 152 3.18 0.08 -9.48
CA VAL A 152 3.60 -0.92 -8.51
C VAL A 152 2.44 -1.21 -7.55
N TYR A 153 2.01 -2.46 -7.55
CA TYR A 153 0.98 -2.99 -6.68
C TYR A 153 1.57 -3.71 -5.47
N ARG A 154 0.94 -3.51 -4.32
CA ARG A 154 1.12 -4.35 -3.13
C ARG A 154 -0.26 -4.66 -2.57
N LYS A 155 -0.47 -5.90 -2.11
CA LYS A 155 -1.71 -6.30 -1.43
C LYS A 155 -2.03 -5.29 -0.33
N GLU A 156 -3.25 -4.78 -0.33
CA GLU A 156 -3.65 -3.66 0.51
C GLU A 156 -3.47 -3.99 2.01
N THR A 157 -3.75 -5.23 2.40
CA THR A 157 -3.49 -5.74 3.76
C THR A 157 -2.02 -5.62 4.13
N ASP A 158 -1.12 -6.14 3.29
CA ASP A 158 0.32 -6.13 3.58
C ASP A 158 0.86 -4.69 3.61
N ARG A 159 0.35 -3.84 2.72
CA ARG A 159 0.66 -2.40 2.67
C ARG A 159 0.24 -1.71 3.96
N LEU A 160 -0.96 -2.00 4.44
CA LEU A 160 -1.51 -1.44 5.66
C LEU A 160 -0.72 -1.89 6.89
N MET A 161 -0.44 -3.18 7.03
CA MET A 161 0.37 -3.70 8.13
C MET A 161 1.78 -3.10 8.11
N SER A 162 2.37 -2.97 6.92
CA SER A 162 3.63 -2.25 6.75
C SER A 162 3.55 -0.77 7.15
N SER A 163 2.39 -0.14 7.02
CA SER A 163 2.16 1.25 7.43
C SER A 163 2.05 1.37 8.94
N ILE A 164 1.29 0.46 9.58
CA ILE A 164 1.18 0.36 11.04
C ILE A 164 2.57 0.13 11.66
N ARG A 165 3.34 -0.81 11.12
CA ARG A 165 4.74 -1.02 11.52
C ARG A 165 5.56 0.25 11.39
N GLN A 166 5.43 0.99 10.29
CA GLN A 166 6.21 2.21 10.12
C GLN A 166 5.87 3.22 11.21
N VAL A 167 4.59 3.53 11.42
CA VAL A 167 4.19 4.55 12.40
C VAL A 167 4.58 4.13 13.82
N ALA A 168 4.43 2.86 14.16
CA ALA A 168 4.86 2.32 15.45
C ALA A 168 6.38 2.45 15.63
N ASN A 169 7.16 2.12 14.62
CA ASN A 169 8.61 2.19 14.69
C ASN A 169 9.15 3.63 14.79
N THR A 170 8.40 4.65 14.35
CA THR A 170 8.82 6.04 14.59
C THR A 170 8.82 6.41 16.06
N LEU A 171 8.13 5.66 16.91
CA LEU A 171 8.20 5.81 18.36
C LEU A 171 9.59 5.41 18.90
N GLY A 172 10.27 4.49 18.23
CA GLY A 172 11.58 3.95 18.59
C GLY A 172 12.74 4.91 18.37
N THR A 173 12.68 5.65 17.25
CA THR A 173 13.75 6.55 16.83
C THR A 173 14.00 7.70 17.83
N ASN A 174 15.11 8.44 17.71
CA ASN A 174 15.40 9.64 18.54
C ASN A 174 14.25 10.68 18.57
N ASP A 175 13.29 10.53 17.65
CA ASP A 175 11.98 11.17 17.68
C ASP A 175 11.07 10.72 18.83
N ALA A 176 11.44 9.80 19.72
CA ALA A 176 10.67 9.51 20.93
C ALA A 176 10.61 10.73 21.86
N GLU A 177 11.70 11.49 21.93
CA GLU A 177 11.76 12.75 22.68
C GLU A 177 11.01 13.86 21.95
N THR A 178 11.14 13.94 20.62
CA THR A 178 10.29 14.82 19.78
C THR A 178 8.81 14.41 19.85
N PHE A 179 8.47 13.14 19.97
CA PHE A 179 7.11 12.61 20.11
C PHE A 179 6.58 13.00 21.48
N ARG A 180 7.38 12.81 22.54
CA ARG A 180 7.08 13.31 23.88
C ARG A 180 6.89 14.82 23.89
N ASN A 181 7.66 15.59 23.11
CA ASN A 181 7.61 17.04 23.04
C ASN A 181 6.51 17.60 22.10
N ASN A 182 6.21 16.94 20.98
CA ASN A 182 5.17 17.33 20.01
C ASN A 182 3.76 16.94 20.50
N PHE A 183 3.67 15.95 21.38
CA PHE A 183 2.45 15.61 22.10
C PHE A 183 2.40 16.21 23.52
N LYS A 184 3.28 17.18 23.84
CA LYS A 184 3.00 18.15 24.92
C LYS A 184 1.82 19.03 24.50
N SER A 185 0.63 18.45 24.57
CA SER A 185 -0.54 19.21 25.03
C SER A 185 -0.16 19.88 26.36
N PRO A 186 -0.66 21.08 26.69
CA PRO A 186 -0.41 21.76 27.96
C PRO A 186 -1.07 21.01 29.14
N ILE A 187 -0.62 19.79 29.40
CA ILE A 187 -1.06 18.89 30.47
C ILE A 187 0.21 18.21 30.99
N GLU A 188 0.98 18.93 31.80
CA GLU A 188 2.17 18.45 32.50
C GLU A 188 1.86 17.40 33.60
N SER A 189 0.65 16.82 33.65
CA SER A 189 0.19 16.04 34.81
C SER A 189 -0.14 14.56 34.59
N ARG A 190 0.08 13.95 33.42
CA ARG A 190 -0.28 12.52 33.24
C ARG A 190 0.77 11.72 32.47
N LYS A 191 1.80 11.26 33.19
CA LYS A 191 2.60 10.11 32.77
C LYS A 191 1.74 8.84 32.58
N ASP A 192 0.53 8.82 33.13
CA ASP A 192 -0.33 7.64 33.20
C ASP A 192 -1.31 7.51 32.01
N ASP A 193 -1.62 8.58 31.28
CA ASP A 193 -2.67 8.56 30.24
C ASP A 193 -2.25 7.85 28.95
N PHE A 194 -0.95 7.76 28.68
CA PHE A 194 -0.43 7.08 27.48
C PHE A 194 -0.11 5.60 27.73
N GLY A 195 0.07 5.19 29.00
CA GLY A 195 0.65 3.89 29.35
C GLY A 195 1.97 3.61 28.62
N LEU A 196 2.71 4.67 28.24
CA LEU A 196 3.97 4.57 27.51
C LEU A 196 5.09 4.29 28.48
N ASP A 197 5.63 3.08 28.42
CA ASP A 197 6.79 2.64 29.17
C ASP A 197 7.94 2.37 28.19
N ILE A 198 9.07 3.01 28.44
CA ILE A 198 10.28 2.86 27.63
C ILE A 198 11.35 2.26 28.52
N SER A 199 11.79 1.06 28.17
CA SER A 199 12.88 0.37 28.85
C SER A 199 13.97 0.00 27.84
N ILE A 200 15.18 -0.23 28.36
CA ILE A 200 16.32 -0.67 27.56
C ILE A 200 16.67 -2.07 28.08
N THR A 201 16.67 -3.06 27.20
CA THR A 201 17.01 -4.44 27.53
C THR A 201 18.53 -4.63 27.63
N ALA A 202 18.98 -5.76 28.18
CA ALA A 202 20.40 -6.02 28.44
C ALA A 202 21.29 -6.03 27.18
N ASP A 203 20.71 -6.30 26.02
CA ASP A 203 21.33 -6.22 24.68
C ASP A 203 21.29 -4.81 24.07
N ASN A 204 20.95 -3.78 24.86
CA ASN A 204 20.81 -2.39 24.43
C ASN A 204 19.70 -2.16 23.37
N THR A 205 18.72 -3.07 23.30
CA THR A 205 17.51 -2.93 22.50
C THR A 205 16.50 -2.04 23.23
N ARG A 206 15.90 -1.07 22.54
CA ARG A 206 14.87 -0.22 23.15
C ARG A 206 13.53 -0.94 23.09
N MET A 207 12.92 -1.19 24.24
CA MET A 207 11.57 -1.72 24.35
C MET A 207 10.59 -0.58 24.63
N ILE A 208 9.56 -0.46 23.80
CA ILE A 208 8.50 0.53 23.96
C ILE A 208 7.19 -0.20 24.19
N ALA A 209 6.64 -0.12 25.39
CA ALA A 209 5.33 -0.68 25.74
C ALA A 209 4.27 0.43 25.74
N LEU A 210 3.15 0.19 25.07
CA LEU A 210 2.01 1.11 24.99
C LEU A 210 0.71 0.35 25.20
N ASN A 211 -0.26 0.96 25.89
CA ASN A 211 -1.62 0.42 25.94
C ASN A 211 -2.20 0.31 24.52
N GLU A 212 -2.90 -0.79 24.21
CA GLU A 212 -3.53 -1.01 22.89
C GLU A 212 -4.41 0.19 22.46
N ASP A 213 -5.23 0.70 23.38
CA ASP A 213 -6.10 1.85 23.11
C ASP A 213 -5.31 3.12 22.78
N ALA A 214 -4.23 3.40 23.53
CA ALA A 214 -3.34 4.53 23.27
C ALA A 214 -2.60 4.36 21.94
N PHE A 215 -2.19 3.14 21.59
CA PHE A 215 -1.57 2.85 20.29
C PHE A 215 -2.53 3.17 19.14
N VAL A 216 -3.79 2.75 19.22
CA VAL A 216 -4.79 3.03 18.19
C VAL A 216 -5.09 4.54 18.13
N THR A 217 -5.49 5.15 19.24
CA THR A 217 -6.03 6.52 19.26
C THR A 217 -4.96 7.60 19.16
N LYS A 218 -3.72 7.33 19.59
CA LYS A 218 -2.64 8.33 19.62
C LYS A 218 -1.54 8.11 18.59
N VAL A 219 -1.37 6.89 18.07
CA VAL A 219 -0.32 6.58 17.09
C VAL A 219 -0.90 6.34 15.70
N ILE A 220 -1.89 5.46 15.59
CA ILE A 220 -2.49 5.10 14.29
C ILE A 220 -3.42 6.21 13.80
N GLU A 221 -4.40 6.61 14.61
CA GLU A 221 -5.48 7.53 14.20
C GLU A 221 -4.97 8.91 13.72
N PRO A 222 -4.04 9.59 14.42
CA PRO A 222 -3.52 10.88 13.95
C PRO A 222 -2.73 10.77 12.64
N ARG A 223 -2.27 9.56 12.28
CA ARG A 223 -1.46 9.29 11.10
C ARG A 223 -2.23 8.57 9.99
N ARG A 224 -3.57 8.67 10.01
CA ARG A 224 -4.44 8.14 8.95
C ARG A 224 -4.01 8.55 7.55
N ALA A 225 -3.49 9.76 7.36
CA ALA A 225 -2.96 10.18 6.07
C ALA A 225 -1.77 9.30 5.63
N GLU A 226 -0.76 9.08 6.48
CA GLU A 226 0.40 8.22 6.17
C GLU A 226 -0.02 6.77 5.86
N ILE A 227 -1.06 6.31 6.55
CA ILE A 227 -1.55 4.93 6.47
C ILE A 227 -2.52 4.74 5.28
N GLY A 228 -3.31 5.77 4.93
CA GLY A 228 -4.50 5.66 4.08
C GLY A 228 -4.28 5.78 2.58
N PHE A 229 -3.07 6.09 2.11
CA PHE A 229 -2.77 6.19 0.68
C PHE A 229 -2.70 4.80 0.01
N SER A 230 -3.86 4.30 -0.41
CA SER A 230 -4.13 2.93 -0.86
C SER A 230 -4.37 2.80 -2.36
N VAL A 231 -4.26 1.58 -2.89
CA VAL A 231 -4.53 1.29 -4.31
C VAL A 231 -5.97 1.67 -4.72
N PRO A 232 -7.03 1.34 -3.95
CA PRO A 232 -8.40 1.70 -4.31
C PRO A 232 -8.65 3.21 -4.39
N SER A 233 -7.86 4.02 -3.67
CA SER A 233 -7.94 5.48 -3.73
C SER A 233 -7.24 6.08 -4.97
N GLN A 234 -6.42 5.28 -5.66
CA GLN A 234 -5.58 5.71 -6.78
C GLN A 234 -6.09 5.21 -8.12
N LEU A 235 -6.54 3.94 -8.19
CA LEU A 235 -7.12 3.34 -9.39
C LEU A 235 -8.64 3.56 -9.40
N THR A 236 -9.05 4.83 -9.48
CA THR A 236 -10.45 5.24 -9.53
C THR A 236 -11.06 4.94 -10.91
N CYS A 237 -12.37 5.12 -11.04
CA CYS A 237 -13.07 4.94 -12.30
C CYS A 237 -12.56 5.91 -13.38
N ASP A 238 -12.24 7.15 -13.01
CA ASP A 238 -11.64 8.11 -13.94
C ASP A 238 -10.28 7.63 -14.45
N VAL A 239 -9.47 7.02 -13.58
CA VAL A 239 -8.16 6.46 -13.99
C VAL A 239 -8.36 5.28 -14.93
N TRP A 240 -9.25 4.34 -14.61
CA TRP A 240 -9.51 3.19 -15.49
C TRP A 240 -10.08 3.61 -16.85
N ASN A 241 -10.99 4.57 -16.87
CA ASN A 241 -11.53 5.13 -18.11
C ASN A 241 -10.42 5.78 -18.94
N GLU A 242 -9.55 6.55 -18.30
CA GLU A 242 -8.41 7.15 -18.99
C GLU A 242 -7.46 6.10 -19.55
N LEU A 243 -7.10 5.07 -18.78
CA LEU A 243 -6.26 3.96 -19.25
C LEU A 243 -6.86 3.22 -20.45
N GLN A 244 -8.19 3.21 -20.58
CA GLN A 244 -8.89 2.66 -21.73
C GLN A 244 -8.75 3.56 -22.96
N GLU A 245 -8.78 4.88 -22.77
CA GLU A 245 -8.79 5.89 -23.85
C GLU A 245 -7.40 6.21 -24.41
N THR A 246 -6.36 6.31 -23.57
CA THR A 246 -5.08 6.93 -23.97
C THR A 246 -4.03 5.96 -24.54
N GLY A 247 -4.27 4.65 -24.58
CA GLY A 247 -3.31 3.68 -25.12
C GLY A 247 -2.86 2.64 -24.08
N PRO A 248 -3.55 1.49 -24.01
CA PRO A 248 -3.42 0.53 -22.93
C PRO A 248 -2.13 -0.30 -22.94
N ASP A 249 -1.54 -0.51 -24.11
CA ASP A 249 -0.32 -1.29 -24.37
C ASP A 249 0.94 -0.73 -23.67
N ARG A 250 0.86 0.49 -23.16
CA ARG A 250 1.95 1.22 -22.48
C ARG A 250 1.88 1.15 -20.96
N PHE A 251 0.89 0.46 -20.40
CA PHE A 251 0.65 0.40 -18.96
C PHE A 251 0.92 -0.99 -18.37
N PHE A 252 1.78 -1.03 -17.36
CA PHE A 252 2.19 -2.25 -16.67
C PHE A 252 1.82 -2.18 -15.20
N PHE A 253 1.16 -3.21 -14.69
CA PHE A 253 1.01 -3.44 -13.26
C PHE A 253 2.10 -4.40 -12.80
N VAL A 254 2.80 -4.05 -11.73
CA VAL A 254 3.93 -4.83 -11.22
C VAL A 254 3.73 -5.14 -9.75
N HIS A 255 3.79 -6.41 -9.37
CA HIS A 255 3.78 -6.79 -7.96
C HIS A 255 5.06 -6.33 -7.29
N TYR A 256 4.99 -5.76 -6.08
CA TYR A 256 6.15 -5.15 -5.42
C TYR A 256 7.35 -6.10 -5.22
N SER A 257 7.13 -7.41 -5.18
CA SER A 257 8.20 -8.41 -5.10
C SER A 257 9.03 -8.50 -6.39
N ALA A 258 8.49 -8.07 -7.53
CA ALA A 258 9.17 -8.05 -8.82
C ALA A 258 9.95 -6.73 -9.07
N LEU A 259 10.05 -5.85 -8.07
CA LEU A 259 10.76 -4.56 -8.22
C LEU A 259 12.23 -4.71 -8.57
N ASP A 260 12.91 -5.76 -8.09
CA ASP A 260 14.31 -6.02 -8.46
C ASP A 260 14.42 -6.30 -9.97
N GLN A 261 13.50 -7.10 -10.53
CA GLN A 261 13.47 -7.41 -11.96
C GLN A 261 13.18 -6.16 -12.80
N VAL A 262 12.27 -5.29 -12.34
CA VAL A 262 12.02 -3.99 -12.99
C VAL A 262 13.26 -3.11 -12.97
N GLN A 263 13.95 -3.01 -11.83
CA GLN A 263 15.17 -2.23 -11.73
C GLN A 263 16.27 -2.76 -12.63
N ASP A 264 16.47 -4.08 -12.69
CA ASP A 264 17.47 -4.71 -13.56
C ASP A 264 17.14 -4.48 -15.05
N ALA A 265 15.87 -4.64 -15.44
CA ALA A 265 15.39 -4.36 -16.79
C ALA A 265 15.67 -2.90 -17.19
N LEU A 266 15.30 -1.95 -16.34
CA LEU A 266 15.53 -0.53 -16.57
C LEU A 266 17.02 -0.16 -16.53
N ALA A 267 17.78 -0.70 -15.58
CA ALA A 267 19.22 -0.47 -15.46
C ALA A 267 19.96 -0.84 -16.75
N SER A 268 19.69 -2.04 -17.26
CA SER A 268 20.35 -2.57 -18.46
C SER A 268 20.20 -1.66 -19.69
N ARG A 269 19.09 -0.90 -19.77
CA ARG A 269 18.76 -0.04 -20.90
C ARG A 269 19.12 1.43 -20.67
N TYR A 270 18.80 1.97 -19.50
CA TYR A 270 18.87 3.40 -19.24
C TYR A 270 20.14 3.83 -18.51
N CYS A 271 20.70 2.96 -17.67
CA CYS A 271 21.80 3.29 -16.77
C CYS A 271 22.62 2.03 -16.40
N PRO A 272 23.38 1.46 -17.35
CA PRO A 272 24.03 0.15 -17.19
C PRO A 272 25.11 0.11 -16.08
N LYS A 273 25.52 1.27 -15.55
CA LYS A 273 26.44 1.38 -14.41
C LYS A 273 25.73 1.25 -13.05
N VAL A 274 24.39 1.28 -13.02
CA VAL A 274 23.59 1.21 -11.81
C VAL A 274 23.10 -0.22 -11.63
N THR A 275 23.44 -0.84 -10.50
CA THR A 275 22.85 -2.13 -10.12
C THR A 275 21.50 -1.94 -9.44
N SER A 276 20.68 -2.99 -9.41
CA SER A 276 19.47 -3.00 -8.59
C SER A 276 19.76 -2.63 -7.13
N VAL A 277 18.78 -1.96 -6.56
CA VAL A 277 18.82 -1.34 -5.26
C VAL A 277 17.85 -2.10 -4.36
N ARG A 278 18.42 -2.86 -3.44
CA ARG A 278 17.69 -3.34 -2.27
C ARG A 278 17.82 -2.34 -1.14
N HIS A 279 16.93 -1.35 -1.12
CA HIS A 279 16.82 -0.47 0.04
C HIS A 279 15.91 -1.12 1.09
N ASN A 280 16.47 -2.03 1.89
CA ASN A 280 15.71 -2.70 2.95
C ASN A 280 15.54 -1.75 4.15
N VAL A 281 14.51 -0.91 4.12
CA VAL A 281 14.17 0.05 5.20
C VAL A 281 13.82 -0.68 6.52
N ALA A 282 13.55 -1.99 6.48
CA ALA A 282 13.23 -2.78 7.65
C ALA A 282 14.45 -3.44 8.33
N ALA A 283 15.59 -3.58 7.65
CA ALA A 283 16.71 -4.41 8.12
C ALA A 283 17.50 -3.84 9.33
N LYS A 284 17.10 -2.69 9.89
CA LYS A 284 17.89 -2.00 10.92
C LYS A 284 17.05 -1.20 11.92
N LYS A 285 15.92 -1.77 12.36
CA LYS A 285 15.17 -1.18 13.48
C LYS A 285 15.57 -1.91 14.75
N SER A 286 16.38 -1.23 15.57
CA SER A 286 16.90 -1.73 16.87
C SER A 286 15.84 -1.73 17.97
N ASP A 287 14.62 -1.30 17.69
CA ASP A 287 13.61 -1.04 18.71
C ASP A 287 12.49 -2.07 18.61
N ARG A 288 12.17 -2.70 19.74
CA ARG A 288 11.05 -3.63 19.87
C ARG A 288 9.84 -2.86 20.39
N VAL A 289 8.81 -2.75 19.56
CA VAL A 289 7.53 -2.17 19.97
C VAL A 289 6.67 -3.29 20.55
N MET A 290 6.30 -3.14 21.82
CA MET A 290 5.41 -4.04 22.55
C MET A 290 4.09 -3.32 22.82
N LEU A 291 3.00 -4.07 22.81
CA LEU A 291 1.67 -3.58 23.18
C LEU A 291 1.26 -4.21 24.49
N ARG A 292 0.87 -3.36 25.43
CA ARG A 292 0.32 -3.71 26.73
C ARG A 292 -1.18 -3.88 26.58
N MET A 293 -1.62 -5.10 26.80
CA MET A 293 -3.03 -5.48 26.75
C MET A 293 -3.74 -5.13 28.06
N LEU A 294 -5.07 -5.17 28.08
CA LEU A 294 -5.87 -4.86 29.28
C LEU A 294 -5.54 -5.77 30.48
N ASN A 295 -5.16 -7.02 30.22
CA ASN A 295 -4.71 -7.99 31.22
C ASN A 295 -3.23 -7.78 31.65
N GLN A 296 -2.61 -6.66 31.26
CA GLN A 296 -1.21 -6.30 31.49
C GLN A 296 -0.17 -7.17 30.76
N SER A 297 -0.57 -8.13 29.93
CA SER A 297 0.38 -8.90 29.13
C SER A 297 1.01 -8.02 28.05
N LEU A 298 2.29 -8.25 27.76
CA LEU A 298 3.00 -7.62 26.66
C LEU A 298 2.96 -8.53 25.44
N ILE A 299 2.56 -8.00 24.29
CA ILE A 299 2.53 -8.70 23.00
C ILE A 299 3.43 -7.93 22.03
N GLU A 300 4.22 -8.62 21.21
CA GLU A 300 5.00 -7.94 20.17
C GLU A 300 4.07 -7.30 19.13
N LEU A 301 4.46 -6.16 18.57
CA LEU A 301 3.66 -5.48 17.55
C LEU A 301 3.31 -6.41 16.38
N ASP A 302 4.24 -7.27 15.95
CA ASP A 302 4.01 -8.19 14.83
C ASP A 302 2.95 -9.24 15.16
N ASP A 303 2.99 -9.80 16.37
CA ASP A 303 1.96 -10.75 16.84
C ASP A 303 0.59 -10.08 16.96
N TRP A 304 0.55 -8.86 17.49
CA TRP A 304 -0.70 -8.09 17.56
C TRP A 304 -1.25 -7.77 16.17
N ILE A 305 -0.39 -7.38 15.24
CA ILE A 305 -0.76 -7.10 13.85
C ILE A 305 -1.38 -8.34 13.21
N GLU A 306 -0.75 -9.50 13.36
CA GLU A 306 -1.27 -10.74 12.77
C GLU A 306 -2.61 -11.14 13.42
N ALA A 307 -2.73 -11.04 14.74
CA ALA A 307 -3.97 -11.35 15.45
C ALA A 307 -5.14 -10.40 15.09
N LYS A 308 -4.85 -9.15 14.72
CA LYS A 308 -5.88 -8.14 14.41
C LYS A 308 -6.10 -7.92 12.92
N LYS A 309 -5.33 -8.57 12.06
CA LYS A 309 -5.34 -8.38 10.60
C LYS A 309 -6.74 -8.42 10.00
N ASP A 310 -7.50 -9.48 10.26
CA ASP A 310 -8.85 -9.64 9.71
C ASP A 310 -9.84 -8.58 10.23
N HIS A 311 -9.70 -8.20 11.51
CA HIS A 311 -10.52 -7.13 12.09
C HIS A 311 -10.21 -5.78 11.44
N ILE A 312 -8.93 -5.51 11.16
CA ILE A 312 -8.49 -4.31 10.49
C ILE A 312 -9.00 -4.30 9.04
N GLU A 313 -8.89 -5.42 8.32
CA GLU A 313 -9.43 -5.57 6.97
C GLU A 313 -10.94 -5.32 6.95
N PHE A 314 -11.67 -5.90 7.89
CA PHE A 314 -13.11 -5.72 8.03
C PHE A 314 -13.48 -4.25 8.32
N ALA A 315 -12.83 -3.64 9.32
CA ALA A 315 -13.09 -2.26 9.74
C ALA A 315 -12.84 -1.25 8.60
N LEU A 316 -11.85 -1.53 7.74
CA LEU A 316 -11.52 -0.71 6.58
C LEU A 316 -12.28 -1.10 5.32
N GLN A 317 -13.21 -2.06 5.42
CA GLN A 317 -14.00 -2.58 4.29
C GLN A 317 -13.11 -3.08 3.14
N MET A 318 -11.93 -3.60 3.48
CA MET A 318 -10.96 -4.14 2.52
C MET A 318 -11.34 -5.55 2.08
N SER A 319 -11.92 -6.35 2.98
CA SER A 319 -12.36 -7.73 2.75
C SER A 319 -13.65 -7.84 1.92
N GLY A 320 -13.90 -6.89 1.01
CA GLY A 320 -15.18 -6.67 0.35
C GLY A 320 -15.66 -7.78 -0.59
N GLU A 321 -15.95 -8.97 -0.10
CA GLU A 321 -16.66 -10.04 -0.80
C GLU A 321 -18.17 -9.72 -0.95
N ARG A 322 -18.67 -8.65 -0.32
CA ARG A 322 -20.05 -8.15 -0.55
C ARG A 322 -20.16 -7.41 -1.87
N VAL A 323 -20.08 -8.18 -2.95
CA VAL A 323 -20.61 -7.86 -4.28
C VAL A 323 -22.12 -8.06 -4.21
N SER A 324 -22.84 -7.14 -3.59
CA SER A 324 -24.28 -7.01 -3.78
C SER A 324 -24.52 -5.90 -4.81
N GLY A 325 -24.13 -6.18 -6.05
CA GLY A 325 -24.29 -5.26 -7.16
C GLY A 325 -23.74 -5.90 -8.42
N THR A 326 -24.63 -6.46 -9.21
CA THR A 326 -24.43 -7.11 -10.52
C THR A 326 -23.96 -6.15 -11.61
N GLY A 327 -23.20 -5.11 -11.27
CA GLY A 327 -22.58 -4.20 -12.22
C GLY A 327 -21.18 -4.70 -12.59
N SER A 328 -21.05 -5.32 -13.76
CA SER A 328 -19.78 -5.62 -14.46
C SER A 328 -18.98 -4.37 -14.88
N GLY A 329 -19.16 -3.23 -14.18
CA GLY A 329 -18.64 -1.92 -14.59
C GLY A 329 -18.14 -1.04 -13.45
N SER A 330 -17.88 -1.57 -12.24
CA SER A 330 -17.22 -0.77 -11.20
C SER A 330 -15.71 -0.85 -11.30
N CYS A 331 -15.00 0.28 -11.22
CA CYS A 331 -13.53 0.32 -11.15
C CYS A 331 -12.94 -0.54 -10.00
N LYS A 332 -13.72 -0.77 -8.93
CA LYS A 332 -13.38 -1.71 -7.87
C LYS A 332 -13.26 -3.14 -8.40
N HIS A 333 -14.17 -3.56 -9.27
CA HIS A 333 -14.12 -4.87 -9.92
C HIS A 333 -12.90 -4.97 -10.84
N GLN A 334 -12.66 -3.98 -11.72
CA GLN A 334 -11.46 -3.96 -12.59
C GLN A 334 -10.16 -4.03 -11.78
N THR A 335 -10.08 -3.29 -10.67
CA THR A 335 -8.93 -3.36 -9.76
C THR A 335 -8.75 -4.76 -9.16
N ARG A 336 -9.82 -5.48 -8.83
CA ARG A 336 -9.72 -6.86 -8.33
C ARG A 336 -9.31 -7.85 -9.41
N VAL A 337 -9.84 -7.71 -10.63
CA VAL A 337 -9.42 -8.52 -11.77
C VAL A 337 -7.93 -8.32 -12.00
N MET A 338 -7.46 -7.07 -12.06
CA MET A 338 -6.03 -6.75 -12.14
C MET A 338 -5.20 -7.45 -11.05
N GLN A 339 -5.66 -7.39 -9.80
CA GLN A 339 -4.97 -8.03 -8.67
C GLN A 339 -4.90 -9.55 -8.80
N HIS A 340 -6.02 -10.16 -9.18
CA HIS A 340 -6.11 -11.61 -9.40
C HIS A 340 -5.19 -12.03 -10.53
N GLU A 341 -5.25 -11.39 -11.69
CA GLU A 341 -4.40 -11.71 -12.84
C GLU A 341 -2.92 -11.49 -12.52
N LEU A 342 -2.57 -10.38 -11.86
CA LEU A 342 -1.20 -10.09 -11.46
C LEU A 342 -0.64 -11.15 -10.52
N SER A 343 -1.46 -11.71 -9.61
CA SER A 343 -1.06 -12.77 -8.69
C SER A 343 -0.81 -14.12 -9.38
N ARG A 344 -1.31 -14.29 -10.61
CA ARG A 344 -1.14 -15.51 -11.43
C ARG A 344 0.05 -15.41 -12.39
N CYS A 345 0.64 -14.22 -12.55
CA CYS A 345 1.83 -14.06 -13.36
C CYS A 345 3.08 -14.46 -12.57
N ASP A 346 3.80 -15.48 -13.03
CA ASP A 346 5.05 -15.94 -12.40
C ASP A 346 6.11 -14.83 -12.30
N SER A 347 6.14 -13.93 -13.30
CA SER A 347 7.02 -12.76 -13.31
C SER A 347 6.61 -11.68 -12.31
N GLY A 348 5.35 -11.69 -11.85
CA GLY A 348 4.74 -10.59 -11.12
C GLY A 348 4.57 -9.32 -11.97
N ILE A 349 4.48 -9.45 -13.30
CA ILE A 349 4.32 -8.33 -14.25
C ILE A 349 3.12 -8.61 -15.15
N LEU A 350 2.21 -7.64 -15.21
CA LEU A 350 0.97 -7.69 -15.97
C LEU A 350 0.89 -6.48 -16.90
N GLN A 351 0.77 -6.72 -18.20
CA GLN A 351 0.53 -5.67 -19.19
C GLN A 351 -0.98 -5.50 -19.40
N TRP A 352 -1.43 -4.25 -19.48
CA TRP A 352 -2.80 -3.91 -19.88
C TRP A 352 -2.90 -3.91 -21.41
N LEU A 353 -3.99 -4.46 -21.95
CA LEU A 353 -4.19 -4.63 -23.39
C LEU A 353 -5.38 -3.82 -23.90
N PRO A 354 -5.33 -3.36 -25.16
CA PRO A 354 -6.48 -2.72 -25.81
C PRO A 354 -7.64 -3.68 -26.02
N ARG A 355 -8.83 -3.07 -26.09
CA ARG A 355 -10.04 -3.73 -26.58
C ARG A 355 -10.02 -3.87 -28.09
#